data_AF-A0A348WTE1-F1
#
_entry.id   AF-A0A348WTE1-F1
#
_cell.length_a   1.000
_cell.length_b   1.000
_cell.length_c   1.000
_cell.angle_alpha   90.00
_cell.angle_beta   90.00
_cell.angle_gamma   90.00
#
_symmetry.space_group_name_H-M   'P 1'
#
loop_
_entity.id
_entity.type
_entity.pdbx_description
1 polymer ?
#
loop_
_entity_poly.entity_id
_entity_poly.type
_entity_poly.pdbx_seq_one_letter_code
_entity_poly.pdbx_strand_id
1 'polypeptide(L)'
;MKYCKYCGQINDSDNNFCIRCGINIKNQIVTDTQENPNDSDPFYLENKQNKTKYILSIALYFFFFYIFSGFIQFLFTTIWLAIKHIDYDTLNSSKTLYNEYLTDALAWTNFLTYVGACGTLIPILFPIIKKDLKNFAQNQGFYWKWTGLGILIMYGGIIIASIIVSILTFWIDSGGTSENQEVINTIMKSGGLNLVLISVMTVILAPILEELIFRKALFGFFKHNTIKAVIITSIIFASIHVVPACLTIMLEIIAKNARWIDLYTEFVYIFSYLGQAFAISYVYHKSNGNIIPSIFVHFVNNFISLIMNLILMYSGNL
;
A
#
# COMPACT_ATOMS: atom_id res chain seq x y z
N MET A 1 31.43 -24.61 -5.20
CA MET A 1 30.49 -23.52 -4.86
C MET A 1 29.37 -24.08 -4.00
N LYS A 2 28.89 -23.32 -3.00
CA LYS A 2 27.74 -23.64 -2.14
C LYS A 2 26.53 -22.83 -2.58
N TYR A 3 25.44 -23.51 -2.91
CA TYR A 3 24.17 -22.86 -3.19
C TYR A 3 23.43 -22.60 -1.90
N CYS A 4 23.00 -21.36 -1.69
CA CYS A 4 22.14 -21.05 -0.56
C CYS A 4 20.68 -21.35 -0.90
N LYS A 5 20.13 -22.43 -0.35
CA LYS A 5 18.74 -22.86 -0.56
C LYS A 5 17.67 -21.85 -0.12
N TYR A 6 18.08 -20.80 0.59
CA TYR A 6 17.19 -19.78 1.14
C TYR A 6 17.23 -18.47 0.36
N CYS A 7 18.45 -18.03 0.01
CA CYS A 7 18.70 -16.75 -0.64
C CYS A 7 18.98 -16.90 -2.14
N GLY A 8 19.15 -18.12 -2.67
CA GLY A 8 19.56 -18.42 -4.06
C GLY A 8 21.03 -18.11 -4.39
N GLN A 9 21.75 -17.44 -3.48
CA GLN A 9 23.13 -16.99 -3.74
C GLN A 9 24.05 -18.19 -3.96
N ILE A 10 24.80 -18.15 -5.04
CA ILE A 10 25.97 -19.01 -5.24
C ILE A 10 27.12 -18.40 -4.44
N ASN A 11 27.67 -19.17 -3.53
CA ASN A 11 28.77 -18.80 -2.66
C ASN A 11 29.99 -19.65 -2.98
N ASP A 12 31.18 -19.16 -2.67
CA ASP A 12 32.38 -19.99 -2.74
C ASP A 12 32.28 -21.19 -1.77
N SER A 13 33.00 -22.27 -2.10
CA SER A 13 33.00 -23.50 -1.29
C SER A 13 33.42 -23.26 0.16
N ASP A 14 34.25 -22.25 0.40
CA ASP A 14 34.88 -22.00 1.68
C ASP A 14 33.97 -21.18 2.61
N ASN A 15 32.94 -20.54 2.06
CA ASN A 15 31.98 -19.76 2.83
C ASN A 15 31.11 -20.64 3.71
N ASN A 16 31.09 -20.37 5.01
CA ASN A 16 30.18 -21.02 5.96
C ASN A 16 28.83 -20.29 6.09
N PHE A 17 28.73 -19.07 5.55
CA PHE A 17 27.52 -18.23 5.57
C PHE A 17 27.21 -17.69 4.16
N CYS A 18 25.92 -17.57 3.78
CA CYS A 18 25.52 -16.93 2.52
C CYS A 18 25.96 -15.46 2.55
N ILE A 19 26.81 -15.02 1.62
CA ILE A 19 27.30 -13.62 1.57
C ILE A 19 26.17 -12.60 1.43
N ARG A 20 25.03 -13.04 0.91
CA ARG A 20 23.87 -12.19 0.65
C ARG A 20 22.90 -12.12 1.82
N CYS A 21 22.62 -13.24 2.49
CA CYS A 21 21.60 -13.30 3.53
C CYS A 21 22.17 -13.62 4.92
N GLY A 22 23.40 -14.07 5.04
CA GLY A 22 24.04 -14.39 6.31
C GLY A 22 23.60 -15.72 6.94
N ILE A 23 22.78 -16.54 6.25
CA ILE A 23 22.39 -17.86 6.76
C ILE A 23 23.57 -18.83 6.68
N ASN A 24 23.71 -19.69 7.69
CA ASN A 24 24.68 -20.77 7.67
C ASN A 24 24.40 -21.75 6.51
N ILE A 25 25.38 -21.87 5.62
CA ILE A 25 25.35 -22.76 4.44
C ILE A 25 26.42 -23.86 4.53
N LYS A 26 27.00 -24.08 5.72
CA LYS A 26 28.13 -24.99 5.94
C LYS A 26 27.86 -26.41 5.44
N ASN A 27 26.62 -26.88 5.57
CA ASN A 27 26.19 -28.22 5.14
C ASN A 27 25.44 -28.24 3.80
N GLN A 28 25.39 -27.12 3.05
CA GLN A 28 24.70 -27.04 1.77
C GLN A 28 25.67 -27.37 0.63
N ILE A 29 25.64 -28.62 0.15
CA ILE A 29 26.38 -29.08 -1.03
C ILE A 29 25.38 -29.14 -2.20
N VAL A 30 25.80 -28.65 -3.38
CA VAL A 30 25.02 -28.84 -4.60
C VAL A 30 25.24 -30.27 -5.09
N THR A 31 24.23 -31.13 -4.95
CA THR A 31 24.08 -32.32 -5.80
C THR A 31 23.22 -31.93 -6.98
N ASP A 32 23.76 -32.15 -8.17
CA ASP A 32 23.21 -31.81 -9.47
C ASP A 32 21.94 -32.62 -9.76
N THR A 33 20.80 -32.25 -9.16
CA THR A 33 19.51 -32.91 -9.42
C THR A 33 18.34 -31.93 -9.35
N GLN A 34 17.81 -31.59 -10.53
CA GLN A 34 16.41 -31.25 -10.83
C GLN A 34 15.73 -30.09 -10.06
N GLU A 35 16.36 -28.91 -9.97
CA GLU A 35 15.62 -27.65 -9.77
C GLU A 35 15.74 -26.81 -11.05
N ASN A 36 14.63 -26.17 -11.46
CA ASN A 36 14.62 -25.29 -12.63
C ASN A 36 15.78 -24.28 -12.48
N PRO A 37 16.71 -24.16 -13.44
CA PRO A 37 17.89 -23.31 -13.29
C PRO A 37 17.56 -21.86 -12.93
N ASN A 38 16.35 -21.38 -13.24
CA ASN A 38 15.87 -20.05 -12.85
C ASN A 38 15.40 -19.94 -11.39
N ASP A 39 14.94 -21.03 -10.75
CA ASP A 39 14.59 -21.03 -9.31
C ASP A 39 15.85 -20.86 -8.43
N SER A 40 17.03 -21.03 -9.03
CA SER A 40 18.31 -20.76 -8.37
C SER A 40 18.64 -19.26 -8.30
N ASP A 41 18.10 -18.41 -9.17
CA ASP A 41 18.35 -16.96 -9.14
C ASP A 41 17.53 -16.28 -8.03
N PRO A 42 18.18 -15.68 -7.01
CA PRO A 42 17.53 -14.94 -5.93
C PRO A 42 16.58 -13.81 -6.38
N PHE A 43 16.84 -13.28 -7.58
CA PHE A 43 16.11 -12.16 -8.16
C PHE A 43 15.01 -12.63 -9.10
N TYR A 44 14.91 -13.93 -9.39
CA TYR A 44 13.88 -14.46 -10.27
C TYR A 44 12.53 -14.52 -9.55
N LEU A 45 11.58 -13.74 -10.06
CA LEU A 45 10.24 -13.60 -9.46
C LEU A 45 9.18 -14.45 -10.17
N GLU A 46 9.40 -14.80 -11.44
CA GLU A 46 8.40 -15.43 -12.31
C GLU A 46 8.44 -16.96 -12.20
N ASN A 47 7.70 -17.54 -11.24
CA ASN A 47 7.29 -18.94 -11.38
C ASN A 47 6.05 -18.98 -12.28
N LYS A 48 6.11 -19.69 -13.41
CA LYS A 48 5.01 -19.84 -14.39
C LYS A 48 3.69 -20.29 -13.72
N GLN A 49 3.77 -21.04 -12.62
CA GLN A 49 2.63 -21.50 -11.82
C GLN A 49 1.94 -20.37 -11.01
N ASN A 50 2.66 -19.29 -10.69
CA ASN A 50 2.14 -18.16 -9.91
C ASN A 50 1.58 -17.02 -10.77
N LYS A 51 1.92 -16.96 -12.06
CA LYS A 51 1.52 -15.87 -12.97
C LYS A 51 0.00 -15.69 -13.06
N THR A 52 -0.75 -16.78 -13.19
CA THR A 52 -2.22 -16.73 -13.23
C THR A 52 -2.80 -16.15 -11.93
N LYS A 53 -2.21 -16.50 -10.77
CA LYS A 53 -2.64 -15.98 -9.48
C LYS A 53 -2.38 -14.48 -9.37
N TYR A 54 -1.25 -13.99 -9.90
CA TYR A 54 -0.94 -12.55 -9.91
C TYR A 54 -1.91 -11.76 -10.78
N ILE A 55 -2.18 -12.23 -12.00
CA ILE A 55 -3.15 -11.59 -12.91
C ILE A 55 -4.55 -11.56 -12.26
N LEU A 56 -5.00 -12.71 -11.73
CA LEU A 56 -6.27 -12.81 -11.03
C LEU A 56 -6.33 -11.86 -9.82
N SER A 57 -5.25 -11.76 -9.04
CA SER A 57 -5.21 -10.89 -7.86
C SER A 57 -5.38 -9.42 -8.22
N ILE A 58 -4.75 -8.98 -9.31
CA ILE A 58 -4.87 -7.61 -9.80
C ILE A 58 -6.28 -7.36 -10.34
N ALA A 59 -6.83 -8.29 -11.13
CA ALA A 59 -8.21 -8.17 -11.62
C ALA A 59 -9.22 -8.10 -10.48
N LEU A 60 -9.04 -8.92 -9.43
CA LEU A 60 -9.87 -8.88 -8.23
C LEU A 60 -9.69 -7.57 -7.45
N TYR A 61 -8.47 -7.04 -7.34
CA TYR A 61 -8.26 -5.72 -6.75
C TYR A 61 -9.08 -4.64 -7.47
N PHE A 62 -9.04 -4.57 -8.79
CA PHE A 62 -9.88 -3.64 -9.56
C PHE A 62 -11.38 -3.91 -9.37
N PHE A 63 -11.80 -5.18 -9.37
CA PHE A 63 -13.19 -5.54 -9.08
C PHE A 63 -13.63 -5.01 -7.71
N PHE A 64 -12.83 -5.19 -6.66
CA PHE A 64 -13.18 -4.75 -5.32
C PHE A 64 -13.31 -3.23 -5.22
N PHE A 65 -12.34 -2.48 -5.76
CA PHE A 65 -12.30 -1.03 -5.60
C PHE A 65 -13.23 -0.26 -6.53
N TYR A 66 -13.64 -0.82 -7.68
CA TYR A 66 -14.48 -0.10 -8.65
C TYR A 66 -15.90 -0.67 -8.81
N ILE A 67 -16.12 -1.95 -8.53
CA ILE A 67 -17.43 -2.59 -8.71
C ILE A 67 -18.05 -2.93 -7.35
N PHE A 68 -17.32 -3.67 -6.52
CA PHE A 68 -17.83 -4.09 -5.21
C PHE A 68 -18.04 -2.90 -4.27
N SER A 69 -17.12 -1.93 -4.24
CA SER A 69 -17.26 -0.70 -3.45
C SER A 69 -18.55 0.05 -3.77
N GLY A 70 -18.91 0.19 -5.06
CA GLY A 70 -20.16 0.82 -5.49
C GLY A 70 -21.39 0.04 -5.05
N PHE A 71 -21.35 -1.29 -5.08
CA PHE A 71 -22.41 -2.14 -4.56
C PHE A 71 -22.56 -2.01 -3.04
N ILE A 72 -21.45 -2.01 -2.29
CA ILE A 72 -21.46 -1.80 -0.84
C ILE A 72 -21.99 -0.42 -0.48
N GLN A 73 -21.57 0.61 -1.19
CA GLN A 73 -22.08 1.98 -1.00
C GLN A 73 -23.60 2.00 -1.18
N PHE A 74 -24.12 1.40 -2.25
CA PHE A 74 -25.56 1.30 -2.50
C PHE A 74 -26.31 0.60 -1.35
N LEU A 75 -25.82 -0.57 -0.91
CA LEU A 75 -26.41 -1.28 0.23
C LEU A 75 -26.36 -0.43 1.51
N PHE A 76 -25.22 0.20 1.79
CA PHE A 76 -25.06 1.05 2.95
C PHE A 76 -26.07 2.19 2.96
N THR A 77 -26.22 2.92 1.85
CA THR A 77 -27.21 3.99 1.72
C THR A 77 -28.61 3.51 2.04
N THR A 78 -29.04 2.37 1.48
CA THR A 78 -30.39 1.84 1.72
C THR A 78 -30.63 1.50 3.20
N ILE A 79 -29.65 0.88 3.85
CA ILE A 79 -29.74 0.49 5.27
C ILE A 79 -29.71 1.72 6.16
N TRP A 80 -28.82 2.68 5.88
CA TRP A 80 -28.66 3.89 6.69
C TRP A 80 -29.93 4.75 6.68
N LEU A 81 -30.54 4.95 5.51
CA LEU A 81 -31.83 5.65 5.38
C LEU A 81 -32.94 4.94 6.17
N ALA A 82 -33.01 3.61 6.07
CA ALA A 82 -34.00 2.81 6.79
C ALA A 82 -33.84 2.90 8.31
N ILE A 83 -32.61 2.88 8.83
CA ILE A 83 -32.31 3.01 10.27
C ILE A 83 -32.66 4.41 10.78
N LYS A 84 -32.36 5.45 10.00
CA LYS A 84 -32.61 6.84 10.38
C LYS A 84 -34.06 7.28 10.15
N HIS A 85 -34.89 6.43 9.52
CA HIS A 85 -36.27 6.72 9.17
C HIS A 85 -36.44 8.01 8.35
N ILE A 86 -35.52 8.25 7.41
CA ILE A 86 -35.58 9.40 6.50
C ILE A 86 -35.63 8.94 5.04
N ASP A 87 -36.20 9.78 4.18
CA ASP A 87 -36.14 9.59 2.73
C ASP A 87 -34.93 10.31 2.11
N TYR A 88 -34.71 10.04 0.82
CA TYR A 88 -33.59 10.59 0.06
C TYR A 88 -33.70 12.12 -0.12
N ASP A 89 -34.91 12.65 -0.23
CA ASP A 89 -35.13 14.08 -0.38
C ASP A 89 -34.77 14.83 0.91
N THR A 90 -35.14 14.27 2.07
CA THR A 90 -34.78 14.78 3.39
C THR A 90 -33.26 14.79 3.57
N LEU A 91 -32.58 13.70 3.16
CA LEU A 91 -31.12 13.62 3.20
C LEU A 91 -30.48 14.76 2.39
N ASN A 92 -30.93 14.98 1.16
CA ASN A 92 -30.36 16.00 0.28
C ASN A 92 -30.75 17.44 0.66
N SER A 93 -31.83 17.62 1.41
CA SER A 93 -32.26 18.95 1.85
C SER A 93 -31.45 19.49 3.05
N SER A 94 -30.79 18.61 3.82
CA SER A 94 -30.02 18.98 5.01
C SER A 94 -28.53 18.74 4.82
N LYS A 95 -27.75 19.83 4.69
CA LYS A 95 -26.29 19.76 4.57
C LYS A 95 -25.63 19.00 5.73
N THR A 96 -26.10 19.19 6.95
CA THR A 96 -25.56 18.51 8.13
C THR A 96 -25.80 17.01 8.06
N LEU A 97 -27.02 16.60 7.70
CA LEU A 97 -27.40 15.19 7.62
C LEU A 97 -26.69 14.49 6.46
N TYR A 98 -26.57 15.18 5.32
CA TYR A 98 -25.82 14.70 4.16
C TYR A 98 -24.34 14.47 4.51
N ASN A 99 -23.72 15.40 5.24
CA ASN A 99 -22.32 15.25 5.66
C ASN A 99 -22.13 14.09 6.65
N GLU A 100 -23.04 13.94 7.62
CA GLU A 100 -23.03 12.79 8.55
C GLU A 100 -23.08 11.47 7.75
N TYR A 101 -24.09 11.32 6.89
CA TYR A 101 -24.23 10.17 5.99
C TYR A 101 -22.97 9.93 5.14
N LEU A 102 -22.44 10.97 4.50
CA LEU A 102 -21.31 10.85 3.59
C LEU A 102 -20.08 10.30 4.31
N THR A 103 -19.79 10.82 5.51
CA THR A 103 -18.64 10.36 6.29
C THR A 103 -18.80 8.91 6.78
N ASP A 104 -20.01 8.54 7.22
CA ASP A 104 -20.32 7.16 7.60
C ASP A 104 -20.16 6.23 6.38
N ALA A 105 -20.75 6.61 5.25
CA ALA A 105 -20.75 5.79 4.06
C ALA A 105 -19.33 5.59 3.50
N LEU A 106 -18.51 6.64 3.49
CA LEU A 106 -17.10 6.53 3.11
C LEU A 106 -16.32 5.63 4.08
N ALA A 107 -16.55 5.73 5.40
CA ALA A 107 -15.89 4.88 6.38
C ALA A 107 -16.21 3.40 6.18
N TRP A 108 -17.51 3.08 6.09
CA TRP A 108 -17.99 1.72 5.94
C TRP A 108 -17.65 1.11 4.59
N THR A 109 -17.83 1.85 3.49
CA THR A 109 -17.50 1.36 2.15
C THR A 109 -16.01 1.07 2.00
N ASN A 110 -15.13 1.95 2.50
CA ASN A 110 -13.70 1.68 2.52
C ASN A 110 -13.38 0.43 3.34
N PHE A 111 -13.85 0.37 4.59
CA PHE A 111 -13.56 -0.75 5.47
C PHE A 111 -14.03 -2.09 4.88
N LEU A 112 -15.29 -2.17 4.43
CA LEU A 112 -15.85 -3.40 3.86
C LEU A 112 -15.20 -3.80 2.53
N THR A 113 -14.79 -2.83 1.72
CA THR A 113 -14.04 -3.09 0.48
C THR A 113 -12.69 -3.74 0.79
N TYR A 114 -11.92 -3.19 1.73
CA TYR A 114 -10.63 -3.76 2.14
C TYR A 114 -10.81 -5.12 2.83
N VAL A 115 -11.84 -5.30 3.66
CA VAL A 115 -12.15 -6.60 4.29
C VAL A 115 -12.49 -7.65 3.23
N GLY A 116 -13.35 -7.32 2.26
CA GLY A 116 -13.69 -8.21 1.15
C GLY A 116 -12.48 -8.57 0.27
N ALA A 117 -11.67 -7.56 -0.08
CA ALA A 117 -10.46 -7.75 -0.86
C ALA A 117 -9.43 -8.63 -0.12
N CYS A 118 -9.15 -8.35 1.15
CA CYS A 118 -8.26 -9.18 1.98
C CYS A 118 -8.81 -10.61 2.13
N GLY A 119 -10.11 -10.75 2.42
CA GLY A 119 -10.77 -12.03 2.61
C GLY A 119 -10.70 -12.96 1.40
N THR A 120 -10.57 -12.40 0.19
CA THR A 120 -10.42 -13.18 -1.06
C THR A 120 -8.97 -13.34 -1.49
N LEU A 121 -8.17 -12.27 -1.45
CA LEU A 121 -6.81 -12.25 -1.98
C LEU A 121 -5.80 -12.95 -1.09
N ILE A 122 -5.95 -12.86 0.24
CA ILE A 122 -5.03 -13.53 1.17
C ILE A 122 -5.09 -15.05 0.96
N PRO A 123 -6.25 -15.73 0.90
CA PRO A 123 -6.32 -17.16 0.57
C PRO A 123 -5.66 -17.54 -0.75
N ILE A 124 -5.87 -16.75 -1.82
CA ILE A 124 -5.30 -17.01 -3.15
C ILE A 124 -3.76 -16.97 -3.12
N LEU A 125 -3.20 -15.99 -2.40
CA LEU A 125 -1.77 -15.76 -2.29
C LEU A 125 -1.11 -16.46 -1.10
N PHE A 126 -1.89 -17.10 -0.23
CA PHE A 126 -1.40 -17.74 1.00
C PHE A 126 -0.22 -18.70 0.79
N PRO A 127 -0.18 -19.57 -0.25
CA PRO A 127 0.98 -20.43 -0.48
C PRO A 127 2.29 -19.65 -0.68
N ILE A 128 2.20 -18.46 -1.28
CA ILE A 128 3.33 -17.57 -1.54
C ILE A 128 3.72 -16.83 -0.25
N ILE A 129 2.73 -16.31 0.48
CA ILE A 129 2.93 -15.65 1.78
C ILE A 129 3.58 -16.62 2.78
N LYS A 130 3.15 -17.88 2.81
CA LYS A 130 3.70 -18.92 3.69
C LYS A 130 5.19 -19.15 3.44
N LYS A 131 5.64 -19.09 2.18
CA LYS A 131 7.07 -19.19 1.83
C LYS A 131 7.85 -17.99 2.39
N ASP A 132 7.31 -16.79 2.22
CA ASP A 132 7.93 -15.56 2.74
C ASP A 132 8.01 -15.55 4.26
N LEU A 133 6.96 -15.99 4.96
CA LEU A 133 6.95 -16.14 6.42
C LEU A 133 8.00 -17.15 6.90
N LYS A 134 8.11 -18.30 6.23
CA LYS A 134 9.13 -19.31 6.55
C LYS A 134 10.53 -18.75 6.38
N ASN A 135 10.81 -18.10 5.25
CA ASN A 135 12.10 -17.47 4.99
C ASN A 135 12.42 -16.39 6.03
N PHE A 136 11.43 -15.57 6.38
CA PHE A 136 11.56 -14.54 7.41
C PHE A 136 11.96 -15.14 8.76
N ALA A 137 11.24 -16.17 9.22
CA ALA A 137 11.52 -16.84 10.48
C ALA A 137 12.91 -17.48 10.54
N GLN A 138 13.44 -17.94 9.40
CA GLN A 138 14.76 -18.57 9.33
C GLN A 138 15.91 -17.56 9.35
N ASN A 139 15.66 -16.28 9.07
CA ASN A 139 16.71 -15.26 8.97
C ASN A 139 16.23 -13.88 9.42
N GLN A 140 15.71 -13.83 10.63
CA GLN A 140 15.09 -12.63 11.19
C GLN A 140 16.06 -11.44 11.19
N GLY A 141 17.35 -11.66 11.50
CA GLY A 141 18.35 -10.58 11.54
C GLY A 141 18.51 -9.83 10.21
N PHE A 142 18.56 -10.55 9.09
CA PHE A 142 18.64 -9.93 7.77
C PHE A 142 17.39 -9.11 7.45
N TYR A 143 16.20 -9.66 7.71
CA TYR A 143 14.94 -9.00 7.37
C TYR A 143 14.61 -7.83 8.29
N TRP A 144 14.90 -7.94 9.60
CA TRP A 144 14.77 -6.81 10.53
C TRP A 144 15.75 -5.69 10.23
N LYS A 145 16.97 -6.00 9.80
CA LYS A 145 17.92 -4.99 9.30
C LYS A 145 17.31 -4.18 8.15
N TRP A 146 16.73 -4.84 7.16
CA TRP A 146 16.10 -4.17 6.02
C TRP A 146 14.79 -3.45 6.39
N THR A 147 14.05 -3.97 7.37
CA THR A 147 12.87 -3.27 7.91
C THR A 147 13.29 -1.96 8.58
N GLY A 148 14.29 -1.99 9.46
CA GLY A 148 14.79 -0.79 10.14
C GLY A 148 15.42 0.23 9.18
N LEU A 149 16.27 -0.22 8.25
CA LEU A 149 16.82 0.65 7.21
C LEU A 149 15.71 1.19 6.28
N GLY A 150 14.69 0.38 6.02
CA GLY A 150 13.50 0.76 5.26
C GLY A 150 12.74 1.92 5.89
N ILE A 151 12.54 1.90 7.22
CA ILE A 151 11.93 2.99 7.96
C ILE A 151 12.78 4.28 7.83
N LEU A 152 14.10 4.19 7.91
CA LEU A 152 14.97 5.36 7.71
C LEU A 152 14.86 5.93 6.28
N ILE A 153 14.85 5.05 5.26
CA ILE A 153 14.66 5.44 3.86
C ILE A 153 13.27 6.07 3.66
N MET A 154 12.23 5.50 4.28
CA MET A 154 10.87 6.02 4.26
C MET A 154 10.81 7.47 4.75
N TYR A 155 11.32 7.75 5.95
CA TYR A 155 11.31 9.12 6.49
C TYR A 155 12.22 10.07 5.74
N GLY A 156 13.38 9.61 5.25
CA GLY A 156 14.20 10.42 4.33
C GLY A 156 13.44 10.79 3.05
N GLY A 157 12.72 9.83 2.47
CA GLY A 157 11.86 10.03 1.32
C GLY A 157 10.70 10.98 1.58
N ILE A 158 10.05 10.88 2.74
CA ILE A 158 8.98 11.78 3.18
C ILE A 158 9.52 13.21 3.32
N ILE A 159 10.66 13.41 3.98
CA ILE A 159 11.26 14.74 4.15
C ILE A 159 11.59 15.37 2.80
N ILE A 160 12.24 14.60 1.90
CA ILE A 160 12.57 15.07 0.55
C ILE A 160 11.29 15.42 -0.23
N ALA A 161 10.28 14.56 -0.16
CA ALA A 161 8.99 14.79 -0.80
C ALA A 161 8.31 16.06 -0.27
N SER A 162 8.28 16.26 1.05
CA SER A 162 7.75 17.46 1.67
C SER A 162 8.49 18.72 1.22
N ILE A 163 9.82 18.69 1.12
CA ILE A 163 10.60 19.82 0.59
C ILE A 163 10.21 20.12 -0.87
N ILE A 164 10.09 19.09 -1.70
CA ILE A 164 9.69 19.24 -3.11
C ILE A 164 8.29 19.83 -3.20
N VAL A 165 7.33 19.29 -2.45
CA VAL A 165 5.95 19.81 -2.40
C VAL A 165 5.96 21.27 -1.97
N SER A 166 6.62 21.62 -0.87
CA SER A 166 6.71 23.01 -0.38
C SER A 166 7.34 23.97 -1.39
N ILE A 167 8.35 23.54 -2.15
CA ILE A 167 8.95 24.37 -3.21
C ILE A 167 7.96 24.59 -4.36
N LEU A 168 7.28 23.52 -4.79
CA LEU A 168 6.33 23.56 -5.90
C LEU A 168 5.01 24.26 -5.54
N THR A 169 4.67 24.34 -4.26
CA THR A 169 3.47 25.05 -3.80
C THR A 169 3.76 26.37 -3.10
N PHE A 170 5.02 26.83 -3.05
CA PHE A 170 5.41 28.04 -2.32
C PHE A 170 4.64 29.31 -2.75
N TRP A 171 4.30 29.40 -4.05
CA TRP A 171 3.53 30.51 -4.61
C TRP A 171 2.00 30.34 -4.45
N ILE A 172 1.57 29.30 -3.75
CA ILE A 172 0.16 28.95 -3.50
C ILE A 172 -0.04 28.95 -1.99
N ASP A 173 -1.04 29.67 -1.52
CA ASP A 173 -1.51 29.50 -0.14
C ASP A 173 -2.24 28.14 -0.04
N SER A 174 -1.44 27.10 0.13
CA SER A 174 -1.78 25.69 -0.09
C SER A 174 -1.75 24.91 1.22
N GLY A 175 -1.98 25.56 2.36
CA GLY A 175 -1.89 24.97 3.71
C GLY A 175 -2.74 23.72 3.99
N GLY A 176 -3.37 23.12 2.97
CA GLY A 176 -4.01 21.82 3.02
C GLY A 176 -3.07 20.65 2.75
N THR A 177 -3.68 19.47 2.59
CA THR A 177 -3.03 18.20 2.25
C THR A 177 -3.69 17.58 1.02
N SER A 178 -3.23 16.42 0.56
CA SER A 178 -3.86 15.71 -0.56
C SER A 178 -5.31 15.34 -0.23
N GLU A 179 -6.18 15.28 -1.24
CA GLU A 179 -7.60 14.93 -1.09
C GLU A 179 -7.79 13.61 -0.31
N ASN A 180 -7.02 12.58 -0.63
CA ASN A 180 -7.04 11.31 0.08
C ASN A 180 -6.74 11.45 1.60
N GLN A 181 -5.80 12.33 1.98
CA GLN A 181 -5.50 12.59 3.39
C GLN A 181 -6.62 13.41 4.07
N GLU A 182 -7.23 14.36 3.38
CA GLU A 182 -8.39 15.12 3.89
C GLU A 182 -9.59 14.20 4.15
N VAL A 183 -9.86 13.24 3.25
CA VAL A 183 -10.93 12.25 3.43
C VAL A 183 -10.67 11.40 4.68
N ILE A 184 -9.45 10.91 4.86
CA ILE A 184 -9.05 10.16 6.07
C ILE A 184 -9.27 11.02 7.33
N ASN A 185 -8.79 12.27 7.33
CA ASN A 185 -8.93 13.19 8.46
C ASN A 185 -10.40 13.46 8.80
N THR A 186 -11.24 13.64 7.77
CA THR A 186 -12.67 13.90 7.93
C THR A 186 -13.39 12.69 8.55
N ILE A 187 -13.07 11.48 8.11
CA ILE A 187 -13.64 10.23 8.68
C ILE A 187 -13.16 10.04 10.13
N MET A 188 -11.89 10.33 10.42
CA MET A 188 -11.36 10.22 11.79
C MET A 188 -12.09 11.16 12.77
N LYS A 189 -12.49 12.34 12.32
CA LYS A 189 -13.20 13.35 13.14
C LYS A 189 -14.71 13.09 13.24
N SER A 190 -15.29 12.20 12.43
CA SER A 190 -16.76 12.03 12.34
C SER A 190 -17.37 11.11 13.41
N GLY A 191 -16.56 10.41 14.20
CA GLY A 191 -17.05 9.62 15.35
C GLY A 191 -16.12 8.50 15.78
N GLY A 192 -16.32 7.98 17.00
CA GLY A 192 -15.46 6.95 17.58
C GLY A 192 -15.42 5.64 16.78
N LEU A 193 -16.57 5.21 16.24
CA LEU A 193 -16.62 4.00 15.40
C LEU A 193 -15.90 4.22 14.07
N ASN A 194 -16.18 5.34 13.38
CA ASN A 194 -15.54 5.69 12.11
C ASN A 194 -14.02 5.81 12.25
N LEU A 195 -13.55 6.39 13.36
CA LEU A 195 -12.14 6.41 13.71
C LEU A 195 -11.55 5.00 13.80
N VAL A 196 -12.21 4.06 14.48
CA VAL A 196 -11.72 2.67 14.59
C VAL A 196 -11.69 2.01 13.21
N LEU A 197 -12.76 2.15 12.41
CA LEU A 197 -12.85 1.56 11.07
C LEU A 197 -11.72 2.04 10.16
N ILE A 198 -11.51 3.36 10.07
CA ILE A 198 -10.47 3.95 9.22
C ILE A 198 -9.06 3.63 9.75
N SER A 199 -8.88 3.55 11.07
CA SER A 199 -7.59 3.19 11.68
C SER A 199 -7.21 1.74 11.36
N VAL A 200 -8.13 0.80 11.53
CA VAL A 200 -7.87 -0.62 11.20
C VAL A 200 -7.63 -0.78 9.70
N MET A 201 -8.40 -0.08 8.88
CA MET A 201 -8.22 -0.09 7.42
C MET A 201 -6.82 0.42 7.03
N THR A 202 -6.47 1.65 7.44
CA THR A 202 -5.22 2.30 7.01
C THR A 202 -3.97 1.68 7.61
N VAL A 203 -4.01 1.23 8.86
CA VAL A 203 -2.81 0.71 9.55
C VAL A 203 -2.60 -0.76 9.28
N ILE A 204 -3.66 -1.57 9.13
CA ILE A 204 -3.53 -3.03 9.04
C ILE A 204 -3.91 -3.54 7.66
N LEU A 205 -5.14 -3.28 7.21
CA LEU A 205 -5.65 -3.90 5.99
C LEU A 205 -4.96 -3.37 4.74
N ALA A 206 -4.76 -2.05 4.66
CA ALA A 206 -4.12 -1.42 3.51
C ALA A 206 -2.67 -1.88 3.31
N PRO A 207 -1.78 -1.86 4.33
CA PRO A 207 -0.43 -2.39 4.20
C PRO A 207 -0.39 -3.86 3.79
N ILE A 208 -1.31 -4.70 4.26
CA ILE A 208 -1.33 -6.11 3.83
C ILE A 208 -1.76 -6.21 2.36
N LEU A 209 -2.88 -5.60 2.02
CA LEU A 209 -3.49 -5.71 0.69
C LEU A 209 -2.59 -5.10 -0.39
N GLU A 210 -2.11 -3.89 -0.15
CA GLU A 210 -1.33 -3.14 -1.12
C GLU A 210 0.03 -3.78 -1.36
N GLU A 211 0.70 -4.29 -0.34
CA GLU A 211 1.97 -5.01 -0.55
C GLU A 211 1.76 -6.32 -1.32
N LEU A 212 0.64 -7.02 -1.10
CA LEU A 212 0.30 -8.21 -1.89
C LEU A 212 0.07 -7.87 -3.37
N ILE A 213 -0.64 -6.78 -3.66
CA ILE A 213 -0.93 -6.40 -5.04
C ILE A 213 0.29 -5.76 -5.70
N PHE A 214 0.90 -4.76 -5.09
CA PHE A 214 1.96 -3.97 -5.70
C PHE A 214 3.33 -4.64 -5.63
N ARG A 215 3.64 -5.46 -4.60
CA ARG A 215 4.93 -6.17 -4.48
C ARG A 215 4.89 -7.63 -4.85
N LYS A 216 3.84 -8.40 -4.53
CA LYS A 216 3.75 -9.78 -5.04
C LYS A 216 3.22 -9.83 -6.45
N ALA A 217 2.03 -9.31 -6.71
CA ALA A 217 1.37 -9.51 -7.99
C ALA A 217 2.00 -8.66 -9.11
N LEU A 218 2.08 -7.33 -8.94
CA LEU A 218 2.54 -6.40 -9.96
C LEU A 218 4.05 -6.54 -10.22
N PHE A 219 4.86 -6.61 -9.17
CA PHE A 219 6.29 -6.87 -9.29
C PHE A 219 6.57 -8.25 -9.91
N GLY A 220 5.67 -9.22 -9.74
CA GLY A 220 5.74 -10.54 -10.36
C GLY A 220 5.61 -10.56 -11.88
N PHE A 221 5.20 -9.45 -12.53
CA PHE A 221 5.30 -9.31 -13.98
C PHE A 221 6.72 -9.04 -14.47
N PHE A 222 7.58 -8.52 -13.60
CA PHE A 222 9.00 -8.40 -13.92
C PHE A 222 9.65 -9.76 -13.69
N LYS A 223 10.33 -10.27 -14.72
CA LYS A 223 11.06 -11.55 -14.64
C LYS A 223 12.10 -11.54 -13.51
N HIS A 224 12.75 -10.38 -13.34
CA HIS A 224 13.79 -10.17 -12.35
C HIS A 224 13.47 -8.98 -11.45
N ASN A 225 13.81 -9.13 -10.18
CA ASN A 225 13.79 -8.10 -9.17
C ASN A 225 14.91 -7.08 -9.43
N THR A 226 14.60 -6.04 -10.20
CA THR A 226 15.54 -5.03 -10.67
C THR A 226 15.18 -3.64 -10.14
N ILE A 227 16.15 -2.72 -10.16
CA ILE A 227 15.89 -1.31 -9.82
C ILE A 227 14.86 -0.67 -10.76
N LYS A 228 14.76 -1.14 -12.02
CA LYS A 228 13.73 -0.67 -12.95
C LYS A 228 12.32 -1.04 -12.47
N ALA A 229 12.16 -2.25 -11.93
CA ALA A 229 10.89 -2.68 -11.34
C ALA A 229 10.53 -1.83 -10.10
N VAL A 230 11.52 -1.46 -9.28
CA VAL A 230 11.33 -0.52 -8.15
C VAL A 230 10.76 0.81 -8.63
N ILE A 231 11.37 1.42 -9.65
CA ILE A 231 10.92 2.72 -10.17
C ILE A 231 9.50 2.63 -10.73
N ILE A 232 9.24 1.67 -11.63
CA ILE A 232 7.94 1.55 -12.31
C ILE A 232 6.81 1.30 -11.31
N THR A 233 7.01 0.38 -10.37
CA THR A 233 5.96 0.03 -9.40
C THR A 233 5.75 1.13 -8.36
N SER A 234 6.76 1.96 -8.07
CA SER A 234 6.62 3.14 -7.21
C SER A 234 5.78 4.22 -7.89
N ILE A 235 6.00 4.45 -9.19
CA ILE A 235 5.20 5.39 -9.99
C ILE A 235 3.74 4.92 -10.03
N ILE A 236 3.49 3.65 -10.37
CA ILE A 236 2.12 3.11 -10.42
C ILE A 236 1.42 3.24 -9.06
N PHE A 237 2.12 2.90 -7.97
CA PHE A 237 1.58 3.03 -6.62
C PHE A 237 1.24 4.50 -6.29
N ALA A 238 2.12 5.45 -6.59
CA ALA A 238 1.84 6.86 -6.33
C ALA A 238 0.69 7.39 -7.21
N SER A 239 0.60 6.96 -8.47
CA SER A 239 -0.45 7.38 -9.38
C SER A 239 -1.84 6.95 -8.94
N ILE A 240 -2.03 5.73 -8.41
CA ILE A 240 -3.37 5.29 -7.98
C ILE A 240 -3.93 6.11 -6.81
N HIS A 241 -3.08 6.79 -6.04
CA HIS A 241 -3.49 7.62 -4.91
C HIS A 241 -3.88 9.06 -5.31
N VAL A 242 -3.45 9.52 -6.49
CA VAL A 242 -3.63 10.92 -6.93
C VAL A 242 -4.53 11.02 -8.16
N VAL A 243 -4.46 10.06 -9.08
CA VAL A 243 -5.22 10.09 -10.34
C VAL A 243 -6.74 10.14 -10.12
N PRO A 244 -7.36 9.40 -9.18
CA PRO A 244 -8.79 9.50 -8.93
C PRO A 244 -9.23 10.91 -8.48
N ALA A 245 -8.46 11.55 -7.60
CA ALA A 245 -8.71 12.91 -7.13
C ALA A 245 -8.54 13.93 -8.27
N CYS A 246 -7.45 13.83 -9.03
CA CYS A 246 -7.24 14.65 -10.22
C CYS A 246 -8.40 14.53 -11.24
N LEU A 247 -8.90 13.31 -11.49
CA LEU A 247 -10.02 13.09 -12.40
C LEU A 247 -11.30 13.77 -11.89
N THR A 248 -11.57 13.66 -10.59
CA THR A 248 -12.72 14.31 -9.94
C THR A 248 -12.62 15.82 -10.07
N ILE A 249 -11.47 16.40 -9.75
CA ILE A 249 -11.21 17.84 -9.87
C ILE A 249 -11.35 18.31 -11.33
N MET A 250 -10.89 17.52 -12.32
CA MET A 250 -11.08 17.84 -13.73
C MET A 250 -12.56 17.95 -14.11
N LEU A 251 -13.41 17.07 -13.60
CA LEU A 251 -14.86 17.15 -13.81
C LEU A 251 -15.46 18.37 -13.10
N GLU A 252 -14.99 18.70 -11.89
CA GLU A 252 -15.43 19.87 -11.15
C GLU A 252 -15.02 21.21 -11.79
N ILE A 253 -13.87 21.26 -12.47
CA ILE A 253 -13.46 22.42 -13.29
C ILE A 253 -14.46 22.63 -14.43
N ILE A 254 -14.91 21.56 -15.10
CA ILE A 254 -15.94 21.64 -16.16
C ILE A 254 -17.26 22.12 -15.56
N ALA A 255 -17.61 21.65 -14.36
CA ALA A 255 -18.79 22.09 -13.61
C ALA A 255 -18.66 23.50 -12.99
N LYS A 256 -17.49 24.17 -13.15
CA LYS A 256 -17.17 25.49 -12.57
C LYS A 256 -17.16 25.54 -11.04
N ASN A 257 -16.93 24.39 -10.39
CA ASN A 257 -16.84 24.26 -8.93
C ASN A 257 -15.40 24.14 -8.42
N ALA A 258 -14.43 23.90 -9.31
CA ALA A 258 -13.01 23.86 -8.99
C ALA A 258 -12.18 24.70 -9.97
N ARG A 259 -10.92 24.98 -9.62
CA ARG A 259 -9.98 25.76 -10.41
C ARG A 259 -8.79 24.91 -10.83
N TRP A 260 -8.09 25.36 -11.88
CA TRP A 260 -6.84 24.73 -12.34
C TRP A 260 -5.76 24.65 -11.26
N ILE A 261 -5.76 25.59 -10.31
CA ILE A 261 -4.82 25.57 -9.19
C ILE A 261 -5.08 24.39 -8.25
N ASP A 262 -6.33 23.98 -8.08
CA ASP A 262 -6.70 22.85 -7.21
C ASP A 262 -6.21 21.53 -7.85
N LEU A 263 -6.33 21.41 -9.18
CA LEU A 263 -5.77 20.27 -9.93
C LEU A 263 -4.23 20.22 -9.85
N TYR A 264 -3.59 21.38 -9.99
CA TYR A 264 -2.13 21.49 -9.86
C TYR A 264 -1.67 21.05 -8.47
N THR A 265 -2.30 21.56 -7.41
CA THR A 265 -1.96 21.24 -6.03
C THR A 265 -2.13 19.74 -5.76
N GLU A 266 -3.24 19.13 -6.20
CA GLU A 266 -3.46 17.69 -6.05
C GLU A 266 -2.39 16.87 -6.78
N PHE A 267 -2.05 17.27 -8.01
CA PHE A 267 -1.00 16.60 -8.78
C PHE A 267 0.38 16.68 -8.09
N VAL A 268 0.72 17.80 -7.46
CA VAL A 268 2.00 17.96 -6.72
C VAL A 268 2.10 16.99 -5.54
N TYR A 269 0.99 16.62 -4.89
CA TYR A 269 1.05 15.64 -3.80
C TYR A 269 1.46 14.22 -4.24
N ILE A 270 1.57 13.94 -5.55
CA ILE A 270 2.18 12.70 -6.05
C ILE A 270 3.59 12.47 -5.48
N PHE A 271 4.34 13.53 -5.20
CA PHE A 271 5.68 13.42 -4.61
C PHE A 271 5.64 12.82 -3.20
N SER A 272 4.63 13.16 -2.40
CA SER A 272 4.42 12.58 -1.06
C SER A 272 4.20 11.08 -1.12
N TYR A 273 3.49 10.59 -2.14
CA TYR A 273 3.29 9.16 -2.35
C TYR A 273 4.51 8.48 -2.98
N LEU A 274 5.22 9.15 -3.90
CA LEU A 274 6.42 8.60 -4.56
C LEU A 274 7.55 8.30 -3.57
N GLY A 275 7.80 9.19 -2.61
CA GLY A 275 8.82 8.99 -1.58
C GLY A 275 8.57 7.71 -0.77
N GLN A 276 7.31 7.49 -0.38
CA GLN A 276 6.90 6.32 0.39
C GLN A 276 6.92 5.04 -0.47
N ALA A 277 6.36 5.11 -1.67
CA ALA A 277 6.31 4.01 -2.62
C ALA A 277 7.71 3.50 -2.99
N PHE A 278 8.66 4.42 -3.17
CA PHE A 278 10.06 4.08 -3.42
C PHE A 278 10.69 3.34 -2.25
N ALA A 279 10.53 3.84 -1.02
CA ALA A 279 11.10 3.20 0.17
C ALA A 279 10.65 1.76 0.33
N ILE A 280 9.33 1.53 0.25
CA ILE A 280 8.72 0.20 0.34
C ILE A 280 9.20 -0.71 -0.80
N SER A 281 9.17 -0.22 -2.04
CA SER A 281 9.60 -0.99 -3.22
C SER A 281 11.09 -1.35 -3.15
N TYR A 282 11.92 -0.45 -2.64
CA TYR A 282 13.35 -0.67 -2.45
C TYR A 282 13.63 -1.71 -1.36
N VAL A 283 12.90 -1.66 -0.24
CA VAL A 283 12.97 -2.66 0.82
C VAL A 283 12.58 -4.04 0.29
N TYR A 284 11.51 -4.13 -0.50
CA TYR A 284 11.11 -5.37 -1.15
C TYR A 284 12.21 -5.92 -2.07
N HIS A 285 12.81 -5.04 -2.88
CA HIS A 285 13.94 -5.39 -3.74
C HIS A 285 15.12 -5.95 -2.94
N LYS A 286 15.51 -5.27 -1.85
CA LYS A 286 16.63 -5.65 -1.00
C LYS A 286 16.35 -6.86 -0.11
N SER A 287 15.08 -7.13 0.17
CA SER A 287 14.61 -8.31 0.90
C SER A 287 14.43 -9.54 0.02
N ASN A 288 15.00 -9.53 -1.20
CA ASN A 288 14.93 -10.63 -2.16
C ASN A 288 13.48 -11.05 -2.49
N GLY A 289 12.60 -10.05 -2.62
CA GLY A 289 11.20 -10.28 -2.92
C GLY A 289 10.38 -10.88 -1.76
N ASN A 290 10.87 -10.82 -0.52
CA ASN A 290 10.05 -11.12 0.66
C ASN A 290 9.19 -9.89 1.01
N ILE A 291 7.86 -10.07 1.12
CA ILE A 291 6.93 -8.96 1.45
C ILE A 291 6.88 -8.57 2.92
N ILE A 292 7.33 -9.44 3.84
CA ILE A 292 7.14 -9.18 5.27
C ILE A 292 7.82 -7.88 5.71
N PRO A 293 9.09 -7.59 5.32
CA PRO A 293 9.71 -6.30 5.63
C PRO A 293 8.95 -5.09 5.05
N SER A 294 8.41 -5.20 3.84
CA SER A 294 7.71 -4.07 3.20
C SER A 294 6.36 -3.81 3.87
N ILE A 295 5.62 -4.87 4.25
CA ILE A 295 4.41 -4.77 5.08
C ILE A 295 4.71 -4.08 6.40
N PHE A 296 5.79 -4.45 7.10
CA PHE A 296 6.15 -3.80 8.37
C PHE A 296 6.53 -2.33 8.20
N VAL A 297 7.33 -1.98 7.18
CA VAL A 297 7.69 -0.57 6.91
C VAL A 297 6.43 0.25 6.63
N HIS A 298 5.51 -0.27 5.83
CA HIS A 298 4.26 0.40 5.48
C HIS A 298 3.33 0.51 6.71
N PHE A 299 3.12 -0.57 7.46
CA PHE A 299 2.38 -0.58 8.72
C PHE A 299 2.92 0.48 9.70
N VAL A 300 4.24 0.51 9.92
CA VAL A 300 4.87 1.46 10.87
C VAL A 300 4.63 2.89 10.43
N ASN A 301 4.80 3.19 9.14
CA ASN A 301 4.53 4.51 8.59
C ASN A 301 3.08 4.94 8.83
N ASN A 302 2.11 4.09 8.48
CA ASN A 302 0.69 4.42 8.64
C ASN A 302 0.30 4.53 10.10
N PHE A 303 0.87 3.68 10.97
CA PHE A 303 0.66 3.76 12.42
C PHE A 303 1.19 5.08 12.99
N ILE A 304 2.41 5.50 12.62
CA ILE A 304 2.96 6.77 13.08
C ILE A 304 2.13 7.94 12.54
N SER A 305 1.73 7.92 11.27
CA SER A 305 0.84 8.95 10.69
C SER A 305 -0.50 9.03 11.44
N LEU A 306 -1.11 7.89 11.79
CA LEU A 306 -2.33 7.84 12.60
C LEU A 306 -2.11 8.49 13.98
N ILE A 307 -1.03 8.13 14.68
CA ILE A 307 -0.73 8.71 16.00
C ILE A 307 -0.48 10.22 15.90
N MET A 308 0.27 10.68 14.89
CA MET A 308 0.50 12.10 14.65
C MET A 308 -0.80 12.86 14.38
N ASN A 309 -1.69 12.30 13.55
CA ASN A 309 -3.01 12.88 13.31
C ASN A 309 -3.86 12.91 14.59
N LEU A 310 -3.84 11.86 15.41
CA LEU A 310 -4.55 11.88 16.70
C LEU A 310 -4.01 12.97 17.64
N ILE A 311 -2.68 13.12 17.75
CA ILE A 311 -2.07 14.18 18.57
C ILE A 311 -2.47 15.57 18.07
N LEU A 312 -2.39 15.80 16.75
CA LEU A 312 -2.78 17.07 16.15
C LEU A 312 -4.26 17.37 16.42
N MET A 313 -5.14 16.36 16.34
CA MET A 313 -6.57 16.49 16.57
C MET A 313 -6.86 16.88 18.02
N TYR A 314 -6.23 16.22 19.01
CA TYR A 314 -6.41 16.54 20.43
C TYR A 314 -5.73 17.84 20.87
N SER A 315 -4.73 18.32 20.12
CA SER A 315 -4.08 19.61 20.38
C SER A 315 -4.81 20.80 19.74
N GLY A 316 -5.90 20.57 19.00
CA GLY A 316 -6.66 21.62 18.31
C GLY A 316 -5.97 22.19 17.06
N ASN A 317 -4.94 21.51 16.55
CA ASN A 317 -4.12 21.95 15.41
C ASN A 317 -4.44 21.20 14.11
N LEU A 318 -5.61 20.57 14.04
CA LEU A 318 -6.04 19.74 12.91
C LEU A 318 -7.39 20.16 12.36
#